data_AF-A0A6C0HLQ0-F1
#
_entry.id   AF-A0A6C0HLQ0-F1
#
_cell.length_a   1.000
_cell.length_b   1.000
_cell.length_c   1.000
_cell.angle_alpha   90.00
_cell.angle_beta   90.00
_cell.angle_gamma   90.00
#
_symmetry.space_group_name_H-M   'P 1'
#
loop_
_entity.id
_entity.type
_entity.pdbx_description
1 polymer ?
#
loop_
_entity_poly.entity_id
_entity_poly.type
_entity_poly.pdbx_seq_one_letter_code
_entity_poly.pdbx_strand_id
1 'polypeptide(L)'
;MNNIKKRNLFFLIGCISVRALLVIIAKYISVQYLKYLGYLALIPAIGFMYIYLTESRPTGIFGQKAWWNNLRPIHSILYFLFAYNAIIGNAHAWMYLLADVSIGLISFLVYHYVQGDL
;
A
#
# COMPACT_ATOMS: atom_id res chain seq x y z
N MET A 1 14.77 3.54 -22.01
CA MET A 1 14.74 3.14 -20.59
C MET A 1 14.33 1.68 -20.49
N ASN A 2 15.14 0.83 -19.84
CA ASN A 2 14.84 -0.59 -19.66
C ASN A 2 13.52 -0.78 -18.91
N ASN A 3 12.76 -1.85 -19.22
CA ASN A 3 11.41 -2.07 -18.66
C ASN A 3 11.41 -2.16 -17.13
N ILE A 4 12.50 -2.66 -16.54
CA ILE A 4 12.72 -2.71 -15.10
C ILE A 4 12.77 -1.31 -14.48
N LYS A 5 13.60 -0.40 -15.04
CA LYS A 5 13.71 0.98 -14.55
C LYS A 5 12.39 1.75 -14.65
N LYS A 6 11.62 1.53 -15.72
CA LYS A 6 10.26 2.09 -15.87
C LYS A 6 9.32 1.63 -14.75
N ARG A 7 9.33 0.33 -14.44
CA ARG A 7 8.51 -0.27 -13.38
C ARG A 7 8.89 0.26 -11.99
N ASN A 8 10.19 0.31 -11.71
CA ASN A 8 10.73 0.80 -10.43
C ASN A 8 10.34 2.27 -10.22
N LEU A 9 10.48 3.10 -11.26
CA LEU A 9 10.07 4.49 -11.24
C LEU A 9 8.56 4.65 -11.00
N PHE A 10 7.73 3.84 -11.67
CA PHE A 10 6.28 3.89 -11.49
C PHE A 10 5.86 3.47 -10.08
N PHE A 11 6.55 2.51 -9.47
CA PHE A 11 6.31 2.12 -8.09
C PHE A 11 6.65 3.26 -7.11
N LEU A 12 7.83 3.87 -7.25
CA LEU A 12 8.27 4.94 -6.37
C LEU A 12 7.43 6.22 -6.53
N ILE A 13 7.28 6.71 -7.76
CA ILE A 13 6.57 7.97 -8.02
C ILE A 13 5.05 7.76 -7.95
N GLY A 14 4.53 6.67 -8.49
CA GLY A 14 3.09 6.42 -8.53
C GLY A 14 2.58 5.83 -7.22
N CYS A 15 3.07 4.67 -6.80
CA CYS A 15 2.50 3.94 -5.67
C CYS A 15 2.89 4.55 -4.32
N ILE A 16 4.20 4.74 -4.08
CA ILE A 16 4.69 5.25 -2.79
C ILE A 16 4.24 6.70 -2.56
N SER A 17 4.33 7.58 -3.56
CA SER A 17 3.89 8.98 -3.39
C SER A 17 2.40 9.10 -3.10
N VAL A 18 1.54 8.35 -3.82
CA VAL A 18 0.09 8.39 -3.57
C VAL A 18 -0.25 7.85 -2.18
N ARG A 19 0.44 6.80 -1.72
CA ARG A 19 0.25 6.28 -0.36
C ARG A 19 0.76 7.26 0.70
N ALA A 20 1.90 7.91 0.49
CA ALA A 20 2.42 8.93 1.39
C ALA A 20 1.48 10.15 1.47
N LEU A 21 0.88 10.55 0.34
CA LEU A 21 -0.14 11.59 0.31
C LEU A 21 -1.35 11.21 1.16
N LEU A 22 -1.80 9.95 1.08
CA LEU A 22 -2.90 9.44 1.90
C LEU A 22 -2.58 9.52 3.41
N VAL A 23 -1.32 9.26 3.81
CA VAL A 23 -0.86 9.45 5.20
C VAL A 23 -0.99 10.90 5.62
N ILE A 24 -0.50 11.83 4.79
CA ILE A 24 -0.54 13.27 5.08
C ILE A 24 -1.98 13.75 5.21
N ILE A 25 -2.85 13.36 4.29
CA ILE A 25 -4.28 13.68 4.34
C ILE A 25 -4.88 13.13 5.65
N ALA A 26 -4.68 11.84 5.95
CA ALA A 26 -5.23 11.22 7.15
C ALA A 26 -4.72 11.85 8.46
N LYS A 27 -3.50 12.41 8.46
CA LYS A 27 -2.91 13.07 9.63
C LYS A 27 -3.52 14.45 9.92
N TYR A 28 -3.86 15.22 8.89
CA TYR A 28 -4.29 16.63 9.04
C TYR A 28 -5.79 16.86 8.85
N ILE A 29 -6.53 15.86 8.39
CA ILE A 29 -7.96 15.96 8.17
C ILE A 29 -8.76 15.92 9.49
N SER A 30 -9.94 16.53 9.52
CA SER A 30 -10.83 16.44 10.68
C SER A 30 -11.35 15.02 10.89
N VAL A 31 -11.65 14.68 12.15
CA VAL A 31 -12.13 13.34 12.54
C VAL A 31 -13.41 12.94 11.79
N GLN A 32 -14.28 13.90 11.45
CA GLN A 32 -15.49 13.63 10.67
C GLN A 32 -15.15 13.07 9.28
N TYR A 33 -14.20 13.69 8.58
CA TYR A 33 -13.79 13.20 7.26
C TYR A 33 -12.85 11.99 7.33
N LEU A 34 -12.10 11.84 8.42
CA LEU A 34 -11.29 10.65 8.68
C LEU A 34 -12.15 9.38 8.65
N LYS A 35 -13.37 9.42 9.21
CA LYS A 35 -14.30 8.27 9.16
C LYS A 35 -14.64 7.86 7.73
N TYR A 36 -14.91 8.83 6.85
CA TYR A 36 -15.16 8.54 5.43
C TYR A 36 -13.92 7.95 4.74
N LEU A 37 -12.72 8.45 5.05
CA LEU A 37 -11.48 7.84 4.57
C LEU A 37 -11.31 6.40 5.06
N GLY A 38 -11.74 6.10 6.29
CA GLY A 38 -11.75 4.75 6.83
C GLY A 38 -12.60 3.79 6.01
N TYR A 39 -13.83 4.20 5.66
CA TYR A 39 -14.69 3.39 4.77
C TYR A 39 -14.08 3.22 3.37
N LEU A 40 -13.50 4.28 2.80
CA LEU A 40 -12.82 4.19 1.50
C LEU A 40 -11.61 3.24 1.54
N ALA A 41 -10.89 3.19 2.65
CA ALA A 41 -9.74 2.31 2.84
C ALA A 41 -10.10 0.81 2.96
N LEU A 42 -11.37 0.46 3.17
CA LEU A 42 -11.81 -0.94 3.09
C LEU A 42 -11.69 -1.50 1.68
N ILE A 43 -11.80 -0.66 0.64
CA ILE A 43 -11.67 -1.07 -0.76
C ILE A 43 -10.28 -1.70 -1.01
N PRO A 44 -9.14 -1.01 -0.75
CA PRO A 44 -7.83 -1.63 -0.88
C PRO A 44 -7.59 -2.74 0.16
N ALA A 45 -8.14 -2.66 1.37
CA ALA A 45 -7.98 -3.73 2.38
C ALA A 45 -8.52 -5.07 1.86
N ILE A 46 -9.77 -5.08 1.39
CA ILE A 46 -10.45 -6.25 0.83
C ILE A 46 -9.80 -6.64 -0.49
N GLY A 47 -9.46 -5.68 -1.34
CA GLY A 47 -8.79 -5.94 -2.61
C GLY A 47 -7.47 -6.69 -2.45
N PHE A 48 -6.60 -6.27 -1.53
CA PHE A 48 -5.34 -6.96 -1.29
C PHE A 48 -5.54 -8.38 -0.75
N MET A 49 -6.48 -8.56 0.19
CA MET A 49 -6.80 -9.89 0.73
C MET A 49 -7.36 -10.81 -0.36
N TYR A 50 -8.34 -10.33 -1.12
CA TYR A 50 -9.00 -11.09 -2.17
C TYR A 50 -7.99 -11.58 -3.20
N ILE A 51 -7.13 -10.69 -3.71
CA ILE A 51 -6.17 -11.06 -4.75
C ILE A 51 -5.13 -12.05 -4.22
N TYR A 52 -4.74 -11.94 -2.95
CA TYR A 52 -3.85 -12.92 -2.33
C TYR A 52 -4.49 -14.31 -2.22
N LEU A 53 -5.70 -14.39 -1.66
CA LEU A 53 -6.39 -15.66 -1.41
C LEU A 53 -6.82 -16.38 -2.69
N THR A 54 -7.21 -15.61 -3.71
CA THR A 54 -7.68 -16.17 -4.99
C THR A 54 -6.57 -16.36 -6.01
N GLU A 55 -5.37 -15.87 -5.71
CA GLU A 55 -4.26 -15.74 -6.68
C GLU A 55 -4.67 -15.09 -8.01
N SER A 56 -5.75 -14.30 -8.02
CA SER A 56 -6.40 -13.80 -9.24
C SER A 56 -5.54 -12.84 -10.07
N ARG A 57 -4.39 -12.41 -9.53
CA ARG A 57 -3.40 -11.61 -10.25
C ARG A 57 -1.97 -12.13 -10.01
N PRO A 58 -1.57 -13.20 -10.73
CA PRO A 58 -0.24 -13.80 -10.58
C PRO A 58 0.85 -12.97 -11.28
N THR A 59 0.49 -12.19 -12.30
CA THR A 59 1.40 -11.38 -13.13
C THR A 59 1.18 -9.87 -12.94
N GLY A 60 2.29 -9.12 -13.02
CA GLY A 60 2.30 -7.66 -13.03
C GLY A 60 1.95 -7.08 -14.40
N ILE A 61 1.88 -5.75 -14.48
CA ILE A 61 1.50 -5.00 -15.70
C ILE A 61 2.39 -5.34 -16.91
N PHE A 62 3.62 -5.81 -16.67
CA PHE A 62 4.58 -6.19 -17.71
C PHE A 62 4.81 -7.71 -17.80
N GLY A 63 3.86 -8.54 -17.33
CA GLY A 63 3.91 -10.00 -17.49
C GLY A 63 4.78 -10.76 -16.48
N GLN A 64 5.65 -10.09 -15.72
CA GLN A 64 6.44 -10.75 -14.67
C GLN A 64 5.62 -11.18 -13.45
N LYS A 65 6.11 -12.17 -12.69
CA LYS A 65 5.58 -12.51 -11.37
C LYS A 65 5.55 -11.28 -10.45
N ALA A 66 4.45 -11.07 -9.74
CA ALA A 66 4.33 -9.98 -8.78
C ALA A 66 5.19 -10.27 -7.53
N TRP A 67 6.36 -9.64 -7.44
CA TRP A 67 7.33 -9.84 -6.34
C TRP A 67 6.76 -9.56 -4.94
N TRP A 68 5.82 -8.63 -4.84
CA TRP A 68 5.20 -8.21 -3.58
C TRP A 68 3.90 -8.96 -3.24
N ASN A 69 3.54 -10.03 -3.95
CA ASN A 69 2.28 -10.76 -3.69
C ASN A 69 2.19 -11.23 -2.23
N ASN A 70 3.29 -11.74 -1.67
CA ASN A 70 3.35 -12.23 -0.29
C ASN A 70 3.27 -11.12 0.76
N LEU A 71 3.45 -9.84 0.36
CA LEU A 71 3.29 -8.68 1.24
C LEU A 71 1.85 -8.17 1.27
N ARG A 72 0.99 -8.59 0.33
CA ARG A 72 -0.42 -8.16 0.27
C ARG A 72 -1.19 -8.42 1.57
N PRO A 73 -1.03 -9.56 2.27
CA PRO A 73 -1.70 -9.76 3.55
C PRO A 73 -1.31 -8.74 4.62
N ILE A 74 -0.03 -8.37 4.69
CA ILE A 74 0.46 -7.36 5.63
C ILE A 74 -0.16 -6.00 5.33
N HIS A 75 -0.13 -5.58 4.06
CA HIS A 75 -0.77 -4.34 3.61
C HIS A 75 -2.29 -4.36 3.84
N SER A 76 -2.96 -5.49 3.58
CA SER A 76 -4.39 -5.67 3.84
C SER A 76 -4.72 -5.44 5.32
N ILE A 77 -3.98 -6.09 6.23
CA ILE A 77 -4.17 -5.96 7.68
C ILE A 77 -3.96 -4.50 8.12
N LEU A 78 -2.91 -3.83 7.63
CA LEU A 78 -2.66 -2.43 7.97
C LEU A 78 -3.77 -1.50 7.49
N TYR A 79 -4.32 -1.74 6.29
CA TYR A 79 -5.46 -0.98 5.79
C TYR A 79 -6.75 -1.28 6.58
N PHE A 80 -6.98 -2.51 7.03
CA PHE A 80 -8.09 -2.82 7.95
C PHE A 80 -7.93 -2.12 9.30
N LEU A 81 -6.72 -2.12 9.88
CA LEU A 81 -6.43 -1.42 11.13
C LEU A 81 -6.61 0.09 10.99
N PHE A 82 -6.16 0.68 9.88
CA PHE A 82 -6.44 2.07 9.54
C PHE A 82 -7.95 2.31 9.46
N ALA A 83 -8.67 1.52 8.65
CA ALA A 83 -10.10 1.67 8.44
C ALA A 83 -10.89 1.61 9.76
N TYR A 84 -10.61 0.60 10.58
CA TYR A 84 -11.24 0.43 11.89
C TYR A 84 -11.00 1.66 12.78
N ASN A 85 -9.73 2.07 12.94
CA ASN A 85 -9.38 3.20 13.79
C ASN A 85 -9.94 4.54 13.27
N ALA A 86 -9.95 4.73 11.97
CA ALA A 86 -10.51 5.91 11.33
C ALA A 86 -12.03 6.01 11.55
N ILE A 87 -12.77 4.90 11.44
CA ILE A 87 -14.23 4.85 11.62
C ILE A 87 -14.63 5.12 13.08
N ILE A 88 -13.90 4.59 14.05
CA ILE A 88 -14.15 4.89 15.48
C ILE A 88 -13.70 6.31 15.87
N GLY A 89 -13.02 7.02 14.98
CA GLY A 89 -12.62 8.42 15.17
C GLY A 89 -11.26 8.61 15.86
N ASN A 90 -10.38 7.61 15.84
CA ASN A 90 -9.02 7.74 16.37
C ASN A 90 -8.17 8.60 15.42
N ALA A 91 -7.82 9.81 15.86
CA ALA A 91 -7.00 10.76 15.09
C ALA A 91 -5.60 10.23 14.75
N HIS A 92 -5.10 9.19 15.45
CA HIS A 92 -3.79 8.58 15.18
C HIS A 92 -3.85 7.43 14.17
N ALA A 93 -5.00 7.16 13.54
CA ALA A 93 -5.15 6.09 12.55
C ALA A 93 -4.11 6.16 11.42
N TRP A 94 -3.67 7.37 11.03
CA TRP A 94 -2.66 7.60 9.99
C TRP A 94 -1.34 6.83 10.22
N MET A 95 -1.03 6.45 11.47
CA MET A 95 0.17 5.66 11.80
C MET A 95 0.16 4.28 11.10
N TYR A 96 -1.00 3.67 10.91
CA TYR A 96 -1.10 2.39 10.18
C TYR A 96 -0.78 2.56 8.69
N LEU A 97 -1.20 3.67 8.08
CA LEU A 97 -0.83 4.00 6.71
C LEU A 97 0.66 4.34 6.59
N LEU A 98 1.25 5.00 7.60
CA LEU A 98 2.68 5.26 7.61
C LEU A 98 3.49 3.96 7.66
N ALA A 99 3.07 3.01 8.50
CA ALA A 99 3.67 1.69 8.56
C ALA A 99 3.55 0.96 7.21
N ASP A 100 2.39 1.04 6.55
CA ASP A 100 2.16 0.48 5.22
C ASP A 100 3.15 1.03 4.17
N VAL A 101 3.34 2.36 4.12
CA VAL A 101 4.29 3.01 3.21
C VAL A 101 5.72 2.60 3.52
N SER A 102 6.09 2.56 4.81
CA SER A 102 7.42 2.21 5.26
C SER A 102 7.78 0.77 4.88
N ILE A 103 6.88 -0.18 5.13
CA ILE A 103 7.07 -1.59 4.76
C ILE A 103 7.15 -1.73 3.24
N GLY A 104 6.30 -1.02 2.49
CA GLY A 104 6.31 -1.03 1.03
C GLY A 104 7.63 -0.52 0.46
N LEU A 105 8.15 0.58 0.99
CA LEU A 105 9.42 1.17 0.55
C LEU A 105 10.62 0.30 0.93
N ILE A 106 10.69 -0.17 2.19
CA ILE A 106 11.78 -1.04 2.65
C ILE A 106 11.82 -2.33 1.82
N SER A 107 10.67 -2.98 1.64
CA SER A 107 10.58 -4.23 0.87
C SER A 107 11.00 -4.04 -0.58
N PHE A 108 10.62 -2.90 -1.19
CA PHE A 108 11.06 -2.54 -2.53
C PHE A 108 12.58 -2.40 -2.62
N LEU A 109 13.18 -1.62 -1.71
CA LEU A 109 14.64 -1.39 -1.70
C LEU A 109 15.39 -2.71 -1.49
N VAL A 110 14.98 -3.54 -0.53
CA VAL A 110 15.61 -4.83 -0.25
C VAL A 110 15.48 -5.78 -1.44
N TYR A 111 14.29 -5.92 -2.02
CA TYR A 111 14.06 -6.82 -3.14
C TYR A 111 14.93 -6.44 -4.35
N HIS A 112 14.93 -5.16 -4.73
CA HIS A 112 15.67 -4.70 -5.91
C HIS A 112 17.19 -4.64 -5.69
N TYR A 113 17.64 -4.41 -4.45
CA TYR A 113 19.04 -4.55 -4.10
C TYR A 113 19.52 -6.00 -4.25
N VAL A 114 18.77 -6.97 -3.72
CA VAL A 114 19.13 -8.41 -3.82
C VAL A 114 19.11 -8.92 -5.25
N GLN A 115 18.20 -8.41 -6.09
CA GLN A 115 18.12 -8.77 -7.52
C GLN A 115 19.15 -8.03 -8.39
N GLY A 116 19.89 -7.06 -7.85
CA GLY A 116 20.85 -6.26 -8.61
C GLY A 116 20.20 -5.35 -9.65
N ASP A 117 18.91 -5.00 -9.47
CA ASP A 117 18.10 -4.27 -10.45
C ASP A 117 17.51 -2.95 -9.89
N LEU A 118 18.14 -2.41 -8.84
CA LEU A 118 17.81 -1.13 -8.21
C LEU A 118 18.00 0.07 -9.15
#